data_AF-A0AAU4E6P4-F1
#
_entry.id   AF-A0AAU4E6P4-F1
#
_cell.length_a   1.000
_cell.length_b   1.000
_cell.length_c   1.000
_cell.angle_alpha   90.00
_cell.angle_beta   90.00
_cell.angle_gamma   90.00
#
_symmetry.space_group_name_H-M   'P 1'
#
loop_
_entity.id
_entity.type
_entity.pdbx_description
1 polymer ?
#
loop_
_entity_poly.entity_id
_entity_poly.type
_entity_poly.pdbx_seq_one_letter_code
_entity_poly.pdbx_strand_id
1 'polypeptide(L)' 'MGEPRGYDPYRLIDDVESLLAERGFTPERLPGRGGDRLAGASRLLRGFGVEPRVSPEDGLDLDGHVPYQARINQD' A
#
# COMPACT_ATOMS: atom_id res chain seq x y z
N MET A 1 -11.09 -21.10 -12.58
CA MET A 1 -10.41 -19.79 -12.61
C MET A 1 -9.72 -19.63 -11.27
N GLY A 2 -8.40 -19.38 -11.25
CA GLY A 2 -7.69 -19.15 -9.99
C GLY A 2 -8.22 -17.88 -9.33
N GLU A 3 -8.32 -17.90 -8.00
CA GLU A 3 -8.74 -16.71 -7.24
C GLU A 3 -7.87 -15.50 -7.64
N PRO A 4 -8.45 -14.29 -7.80
CA PRO A 4 -7.66 -13.09 -8.03
C PRO A 4 -6.75 -12.90 -6.81
N ARG A 5 -5.46 -13.21 -7.00
CA ARG A 5 -4.41 -13.04 -5.99
C ARG A 5 -4.25 -11.54 -5.81
N GLY A 6 -4.85 -10.99 -4.76
CA GLY A 6 -4.62 -9.61 -4.38
C GLY A 6 -3.21 -9.44 -3.81
N TYR A 7 -2.72 -8.21 -3.78
CA TYR A 7 -1.45 -7.87 -3.15
C TYR A 7 -1.59 -6.59 -2.33
N ASP A 8 -0.88 -6.53 -1.21
CA ASP A 8 -0.89 -5.36 -0.34
C ASP A 8 -0.07 -4.22 -0.95
N PRO A 9 -0.67 -3.06 -1.25
CA PRO A 9 0.07 -1.93 -1.80
C PRO A 9 1.09 -1.33 -0.81
N TYR A 10 0.95 -1.50 0.50
CA TYR A 10 1.96 -1.10 1.48
C TYR A 10 3.19 -2.01 1.41
N ARG A 11 2.96 -3.32 1.33
CA ARG A 11 4.05 -4.29 1.13
C ARG A 11 4.82 -4.01 -0.15
N LEU A 12 4.13 -3.65 -1.23
CA LEU A 12 4.80 -3.27 -2.49
C LEU A 12 5.69 -2.04 -2.31
N ILE A 13 5.31 -1.08 -1.46
CA ILE A 13 6.16 0.09 -1.15
C ILE A 13 7.44 -0.37 -0.43
N ASP A 14 7.32 -1.25 0.55
CA ASP A 14 8.46 -1.82 1.28
C ASP A 14 9.40 -2.62 0.35
N ASP A 15 8.83 -3.42 -0.54
CA ASP A 15 9.57 -4.22 -1.52
C ASP A 15 10.36 -3.32 -2.48
N VAL A 16 9.74 -2.25 -2.98
CA VAL A 16 10.40 -1.29 -3.87
C VAL A 16 11.49 -0.51 -3.15
N GLU A 17 11.26 -0.12 -1.90
CA GLU A 17 12.26 0.54 -1.06
C GLU A 17 13.50 -0.36 -0.88
N SER A 18 13.27 -1.62 -0.54
CA SER A 18 14.33 -2.64 -0.40
C SER A 18 15.10 -2.84 -1.71
N LEU A 19 14.38 -3.01 -2.82
CA LEU A 19 14.97 -3.16 -4.15
C LEU A 19 15.84 -1.95 -4.56
N LEU A 20 15.39 -0.74 -4.28
CA LEU A 20 16.16 0.48 -4.59
C LEU A 20 17.44 0.54 -3.73
N ALA A 21 17.36 0.17 -2.46
CA ALA A 21 18.51 0.08 -1.57
C ALA A 21 19.55 -0.94 -2.07
N GLU A 22 19.11 -2.13 -2.48
CA GLU A 22 19.96 -3.16 -3.09
C GLU A 22 20.66 -2.66 -4.37
N ARG A 23 20.05 -1.73 -5.10
CA ARG A 23 20.65 -1.11 -6.29
C ARG A 23 21.52 0.12 -5.99
N GLY A 24 21.78 0.40 -4.72
CA GLY A 24 22.67 1.48 -4.28
C GLY A 24 22.00 2.85 -4.19
N PHE A 25 20.68 2.93 -4.28
CA PHE A 25 19.94 4.15 -3.97
C PHE A 25 19.64 4.23 -2.47
N THR A 26 19.40 5.44 -1.95
CA THR A 26 18.95 5.67 -0.57
C THR A 26 17.54 6.25 -0.60
N PRO A 27 16.51 5.42 -0.84
CA PRO A 27 15.13 5.90 -0.86
C PRO A 27 14.73 6.43 0.53
N GLU A 28 14.02 7.55 0.55
CA GLU A 28 13.52 8.15 1.79
C GLU A 28 12.01 8.33 1.74
N ARG A 29 11.35 7.99 2.86
CA ARG A 29 9.92 8.26 3.04
C ARG A 29 9.71 9.73 3.41
N LEU A 30 9.53 10.56 2.39
CA LEU A 30 9.22 11.97 2.61
C LEU A 30 7.90 12.14 3.39
N PRO A 31 7.88 13.00 4.44
CA PRO A 31 6.67 13.36 5.16
C PRO A 31 5.59 13.92 4.22
N GLY A 32 4.32 13.61 4.49
CA GLY A 32 3.19 14.07 3.66
C GLY A 32 3.04 13.36 2.31
N ARG A 33 3.97 12.50 1.90
CA ARG A 33 3.93 11.76 0.61
C ARG A 33 3.37 10.34 0.72
N GLY A 34 2.82 9.95 1.88
CA GLY A 34 2.24 8.62 2.09
C GLY A 34 1.12 8.29 1.11
N GLY A 35 0.22 9.23 0.87
CA GLY A 35 -0.87 9.06 -0.09
C GLY A 35 -0.39 8.87 -1.53
N ASP A 36 0.64 9.62 -1.95
CA ASP A 36 1.22 9.50 -3.29
C ASP A 36 1.83 8.10 -3.50
N ARG A 37 2.58 7.58 -2.52
CA ARG A 37 3.16 6.23 -2.57
C ARG A 37 2.07 5.17 -2.66
N LEU A 38 1.04 5.25 -1.81
CA LEU A 38 -0.07 4.30 -1.80
C LEU A 38 -0.86 4.30 -3.11
N ALA A 39 -1.16 5.50 -3.64
CA ALA A 39 -1.85 5.65 -4.92
C ALA A 39 -1.01 5.10 -6.08
N GLY A 40 0.30 5.34 -6.07
CA GLY A 40 1.25 4.79 -7.04
C GLY A 40 1.30 3.27 -7.03
N ALA A 41 1.50 2.67 -5.85
CA ALA A 41 1.52 1.22 -5.66
C ALA A 41 0.20 0.57 -6.12
N SER A 42 -0.93 1.13 -5.72
CA SER A 42 -2.25 0.64 -6.13
C SER A 42 -2.46 0.70 -7.64
N ARG A 43 -2.02 1.78 -8.30
CA ARG A 43 -2.10 1.91 -9.77
C ARG A 43 -1.20 0.90 -10.46
N LEU A 44 0.00 0.68 -9.94
CA LEU A 44 0.96 -0.26 -10.50
C LEU A 44 0.43 -1.70 -10.45
N LEU A 45 -0.10 -2.12 -9.28
CA LEU A 45 -0.74 -3.43 -9.11
C LEU A 45 -1.87 -3.66 -10.11
N ARG A 46 -2.78 -2.67 -10.25
CA ARG A 46 -3.87 -2.73 -11.24
C ARG A 46 -3.35 -2.83 -12.67
N GLY A 47 -2.25 -2.14 -12.97
CA GLY A 47 -1.58 -2.22 -14.28
C GLY A 47 -1.09 -3.63 -14.63
N PHE A 48 -0.77 -4.44 -13.62
CA PHE A 48 -0.41 -5.86 -13.77
C PHE A 48 -1.60 -6.82 -13.66
N GLY A 49 -2.83 -6.32 -13.50
CA GLY A 49 -4.01 -7.15 -13.27
C GLY A 49 -4.05 -7.77 -11.86
N VAL A 50 -3.30 -7.20 -10.91
CA VAL A 50 -3.29 -7.62 -9.51
C VAL A 50 -4.22 -6.69 -8.71
N GLU A 51 -5.16 -7.27 -7.97
CA GLU A 51 -6.10 -6.47 -7.16
C GLU A 51 -5.38 -5.90 -5.92
N PRO A 52 -5.34 -4.58 -5.71
CA PRO A 52 -4.79 -4.01 -4.48
C PRO A 52 -5.69 -4.38 -3.29
N ARG A 53 -5.17 -5.17 -2.35
CA ARG A 53 -5.90 -5.59 -1.15
C ARG A 53 -5.01 -5.43 0.07
N VAL A 54 -5.41 -4.56 0.98
CA VAL A 54 -4.74 -4.42 2.27
C VAL A 54 -5.00 -5.70 3.06
N SER A 55 -3.93 -6.37 3.50
CA SER A 55 -4.07 -7.54 4.35
C SER A 55 -4.55 -7.07 5.73
N PRO A 56 -5.50 -7.77 6.37
CA PRO A 56 -5.98 -7.37 7.69
C PRO A 56 -4.89 -7.38 8.78
N GLU A 57 -3.79 -8.11 8.56
CA GLU A 57 -2.60 -8.09 9.42
C GLU A 57 -1.80 -6.78 9.33
N ASP A 58 -1.75 -6.14 8.15
CA ASP A 58 -1.03 -4.87 7.92
C ASP A 58 -1.88 -3.64 8.27
N GLY A 59 -3.20 -3.80 8.35
CA GLY A 59 -4.12 -2.74 8.79
C GLY A 59 -3.99 -2.35 10.27
N LEU A 60 -3.31 -3.17 11.07
CA LEU A 60 -3.07 -2.93 12.51
C LEU A 60 -1.81 -2.11 12.78
N ASP A 61 -0.85 -2.05 11.85
CA ASP A 61 0.39 -1.26 12.01
C ASP A 61 0.20 0.24 11.64
N LEU A 62 -1.04 0.61 11.26
CA LEU A 62 -1.45 1.98 10.95
C LEU A 62 -2.12 2.70 12.13
N ASP A 63 -2.03 2.15 13.35
CA ASP A 63 -2.57 2.71 14.61
C ASP A 63 -1.80 3.95 15.11
N GLY A 64 -1.39 4.79 14.17
CA GLY A 64 -0.92 6.15 14.39
C GLY A 64 -1.96 7.22 14.04
N HIS A 65 -2.95 6.98 13.17
CA HIS A 65 -4.03 7.97 12.95
C HIS A 65 -5.20 7.49 12.06
N VAL A 66 -6.40 7.62 12.65
CA VAL A 66 -7.76 7.70 12.07
C VAL A 66 -8.44 6.37 11.70
N PRO A 67 -9.53 5.97 12.42
CA PRO A 67 -10.33 4.83 12.04
C PRO A 67 -11.04 5.07 10.70
N TYR A 68 -10.88 4.12 9.78
CA TYR A 68 -11.52 4.09 8.45
C TYR A 68 -13.06 3.90 8.51
N GLN A 69 -13.66 3.85 9.70
CA GLN A 69 -15.10 3.66 9.93
C GLN A 69 -15.88 4.98 10.11
N ALA A 70 -15.69 5.97 9.23
CA ALA A 70 -16.44 7.23 9.32
C ALA A 70 -17.15 7.65 8.02
N ARG A 71 -17.48 6.72 7.11
CA ARG A 71 -18.21 7.11 5.89
C ARG A 71 -19.19 6.10 5.29
N ILE A 72 -19.64 5.13 6.09
CA ILE A 72 -20.82 4.33 5.77
C ILE A 72 -21.66 4.26 7.03
N ASN A 73 -22.91 4.71 6.93
CA ASN A 73 -23.88 4.91 8.03
C ASN A 73 -23.69 6.19 8.83
N GLN A 74 -24.11 7.33 8.27
CA GLN A 74 -25.10 8.13 8.97
C GLN A 74 -26.19 8.56 7.99
N ASP A 75 -27.40 8.29 8.45
CA ASP A 75 -28.75 8.49 7.91
C ASP A 75 -29.00 9.88 7.28
#